data_AF-A0A1H6QGH9-F1
#
_entry.id   AF-A0A1H6QGH9-F1
#
_cell.length_a   1.000
_cell.length_b   1.000
_cell.length_c   1.000
_cell.angle_alpha   90.00
_cell.angle_beta   90.00
_cell.angle_gamma   90.00
#
_symmetry.space_group_name_H-M   'P 1'
#
loop_
_entity.id
_entity.type
_entity.pdbx_description
1 polymer ?
#
loop_
_entity_poly.entity_id
_entity_poly.type
_entity_poly.pdbx_seq_one_letter_code
_entity_poly.pdbx_strand_id
1 'polypeptide(L)' 'MDVMGEALEIGRKDMVSLGEQEAEPSARNAGDIIDRICAVASNFTAKAKSMFPGKITQDTMRTIQSRIDDNINRLR' A
#
# COMPACT_ATOMS: atom_id res chain seq x y z
N MET A 1 20.03 -14.23 3.23
CA MET A 1 19.15 -13.16 2.76
C MET A 1 17.74 -13.60 3.09
N ASP A 2 17.12 -12.97 4.10
CA ASP A 2 15.75 -13.24 4.49
C ASP A 2 14.83 -12.25 3.78
N VAL A 3 14.48 -12.58 2.54
CA VAL A 3 13.67 -11.74 1.65
C VAL A 3 12.26 -11.50 2.23
N MET A 4 11.74 -12.43 3.04
CA MET A 4 10.42 -12.29 3.67
C MET A 4 10.43 -11.31 4.84
N GLY A 5 11.51 -11.31 5.64
CA GLY A 5 11.71 -10.33 6.71
C GLY A 5 11.84 -8.91 6.17
N GLU A 6 12.62 -8.72 5.10
CA GLU A 6 12.82 -7.42 4.46
C GLU A 6 11.53 -6.85 3.85
N ALA A 7 10.66 -7.71 3.29
CA ALA A 7 9.35 -7.28 2.78
C ALA A 7 8.43 -6.70 3.87
N LEU A 8 8.64 -7.09 5.14
CA LEU A 8 7.93 -6.52 6.28
C LEU A 8 8.52 -5.19 6.75
N GLU A 9 9.64 -4.72 6.21
CA GLU A 9 10.30 -3.49 6.65
C GLU A 9 10.33 -2.40 5.58
N ILE A 10 9.82 -2.67 4.37
CA ILE A 10 9.75 -1.70 3.28
C ILE A 10 8.97 -0.47 3.72
N GLY A 11 9.67 0.67 3.77
CA GLY A 11 9.13 1.97 4.12
C GLY A 11 9.19 2.97 2.96
N ARG A 12 8.76 4.20 3.26
CA ARG A 12 8.73 5.30 2.27
C ARG A 12 10.08 5.53 1.59
N LYS A 13 11.17 5.49 2.36
CA LYS A 13 12.53 5.72 1.87
C LYS A 13 12.94 4.68 0.83
N ASP A 14 12.64 3.41 1.08
CA ASP A 14 13.01 2.31 0.20
C ASP A 14 12.25 2.42 -1.14
N MET A 15 10.96 2.76 -1.07
CA MET A 15 10.13 2.97 -2.26
C MET A 15 10.56 4.19 -3.09
N VAL A 16 10.95 5.29 -2.44
CA VAL A 16 11.49 6.46 -3.15
C VAL A 16 12.83 6.14 -3.79
N SER A 17 13.74 5.48 -3.05
CA SER A 17 15.04 5.05 -3.56
C SER A 17 14.89 4.13 -4.78
N LEU A 18 13.94 3.20 -4.73
CA LEU A 18 13.62 2.32 -5.86
C LEU A 18 13.15 3.12 -7.08
N GLY A 19 12.27 4.11 -6.87
CA GLY A 19 11.80 4.99 -7.95
C GLY A 19 12.96 5.75 -8.60
N GLU A 20 13.83 6.36 -7.80
CA GLU A 20 14.97 7.11 -8.31
C GLU A 20 15.99 6.24 -9.07
N GLN A 21 16.23 5.02 -8.59
CA GLN A 21 17.26 4.13 -9.13
C GLN A 21 16.80 3.36 -10.37
N GLU A 22 15.54 2.91 -10.41
CA GLU A 22 15.10 1.90 -11.37
C GLU A 22 14.03 2.36 -12.35
N ALA A 23 13.39 3.53 -12.13
CA ALA A 23 12.20 3.90 -12.91
C ALA A 23 12.24 5.31 -13.53
N GLU A 24 13.29 6.11 -13.28
CA GLU A 24 13.43 7.54 -13.64
C GLU A 24 12.46 8.58 -13.01
N PRO A 25 11.44 8.31 -12.15
CA PRO A 25 10.78 9.39 -11.45
C PRO A 25 11.74 10.04 -10.46
N SER A 26 11.78 11.38 -10.46
CA SER A 26 12.36 12.12 -9.33
C SER A 26 11.73 11.67 -8.00
N ALA A 27 12.44 11.79 -6.87
CA ALA A 27 11.88 11.49 -5.54
C ALA A 27 10.50 12.12 -5.29
N ARG A 28 10.27 13.33 -5.84
CA ARG A 28 8.97 14.00 -5.77
C ARG A 28 7.87 13.22 -6.49
N ASN A 29 8.13 12.78 -7.71
CA ASN A 29 7.17 11.99 -8.49
C ASN A 29 6.90 10.64 -7.82
N ALA A 30 7.93 9.99 -7.26
CA ALA A 30 7.76 8.74 -6.52
C ALA A 30 6.89 8.94 -5.27
N GLY A 31 7.13 10.00 -4.49
CA GLY A 31 6.31 10.39 -3.34
C GLY A 31 4.84 10.63 -3.71
N ASP A 32 4.60 11.42 -4.75
CA ASP A 32 3.25 11.74 -5.22
C ASP A 32 2.49 10.47 -5.68
N ILE A 33 3.18 9.52 -6.32
CA ILE A 33 2.60 8.23 -6.71
C ILE A 33 2.24 7.40 -5.48
N ILE A 34 3.14 7.31 -4.49
CA ILE A 34 2.90 6.60 -3.23
C ILE A 34 1.65 7.16 -2.54
N ASP A 35 1.55 8.48 -2.40
CA ASP A 35 0.44 9.15 -1.73
C ASP A 35 -0.91 8.87 -2.44
N ARG A 36 -0.92 8.90 -3.78
CA ARG A 36 -2.12 8.59 -4.57
C ARG A 36 -2.56 7.14 -4.39
N ILE A 37 -1.63 6.20 -4.34
CA ILE A 37 -1.94 4.78 -4.12
C ILE A 37 -2.47 4.56 -2.70
N CYS A 38 -1.81 5.14 -1.69
CA CYS A 38 -2.25 5.06 -0.30
C CYS A 38 -3.67 5.63 -0.10
N ALA A 39 -3.99 6.75 -0.76
CA ALA A 39 -5.33 7.34 -0.72
C ALA A 39 -6.41 6.38 -1.27
N VAL A 40 -6.14 5.69 -2.39
CA VAL A 40 -7.06 4.69 -2.94
C VAL A 40 -7.17 3.46 -2.04
N ALA A 41 -6.03 2.96 -1.54
CA ALA A 41 -5.95 1.75 -0.74
C ALA A 41 -6.66 1.87 0.62
N SER A 42 -6.61 3.06 1.26
CA SER A 42 -7.33 3.35 2.50
C SER A 42 -8.86 3.15 2.40
N ASN A 43 -9.40 3.12 1.18
CA ASN A 43 -10.82 2.96 0.89
C ASN A 43 -11.20 1.55 0.38
N PHE A 44 -10.28 0.57 0.47
CA PHE A 44 -10.50 -0.79 -0.05
C PHE A 44 -11.83 -1.39 0.44
N THR A 45 -12.08 -1.36 1.75
CA THR A 45 -13.31 -1.95 2.33
C THR A 45 -14.58 -1.33 1.77
N ALA A 46 -14.59 0.00 1.60
CA ALA A 46 -15.76 0.70 1.05
C ALA A 46 -16.00 0.31 -0.41
N LYS A 47 -14.93 0.23 -1.22
CA LYS A 47 -15.01 -0.19 -2.63
C LYS A 47 -15.45 -1.65 -2.76
N ALA A 48 -14.89 -2.55 -1.95
CA ALA A 48 -15.25 -3.96 -1.93
C ALA A 48 -16.73 -4.18 -1.59
N LYS A 49 -17.25 -3.48 -0.58
CA LYS A 49 -18.67 -3.52 -0.22
C LYS A 49 -19.57 -3.01 -1.34
N SER A 50 -19.18 -1.93 -2.02
CA SER A 50 -19.96 -1.34 -3.11
C SER A 50 -19.96 -2.20 -4.37
N MET A 51 -18.82 -2.79 -4.74
CA MET A 51 -18.66 -3.51 -6.00
C MET A 51 -19.07 -4.98 -5.89
N PHE A 52 -18.92 -5.58 -4.71
CA PHE A 52 -19.13 -7.02 -4.50
C PHE A 52 -19.97 -7.30 -3.24
N PRO A 53 -21.22 -6.79 -3.18
CA PRO A 53 -22.06 -6.91 -2.01
C PRO A 53 -22.30 -8.38 -1.64
N GLY A 54 -21.97 -8.74 -0.40
CA GLY A 54 -22.16 -10.09 0.15
C GLY A 54 -21.22 -11.17 -0.44
N LYS A 55 -20.28 -10.82 -1.31
CA LYS A 55 -19.32 -11.78 -1.90
C LYS A 55 -18.06 -11.98 -1.08
N ILE A 56 -17.72 -11.00 -0.24
CA ILE A 56 -16.57 -11.04 0.66
C ILE A 56 -17.09 -10.89 2.07
N THR A 57 -16.63 -11.75 2.98
CA THR A 57 -17.04 -11.68 4.38
C THR A 57 -16.52 -10.39 5.03
N GLN A 58 -17.23 -9.90 6.05
CA GLN A 58 -16.80 -8.72 6.79
C GLN A 58 -15.43 -8.92 7.45
N ASP A 59 -15.16 -10.12 7.97
CA ASP A 59 -13.89 -10.42 8.62
C ASP A 59 -12.73 -10.43 7.63
N THR A 60 -12.91 -11.01 6.43
CA THR A 60 -11.88 -10.96 5.38
C THR A 60 -11.60 -9.53 4.94
N MET A 61 -12.63 -8.70 4.73
CA MET A 61 -12.44 -7.29 4.39
C MET A 61 -11.68 -6.54 5.49
N ARG A 62 -12.04 -6.75 6.76
CA ARG A 62 -11.35 -6.14 7.91
C ARG A 62 -9.88 -6.54 7.96
N THR A 63 -9.58 -7.82 7.79
CA THR A 63 -8.20 -8.33 7.79
C THR A 63 -7.38 -7.71 6.66
N ILE A 64 -7.91 -7.67 5.43
CA ILE A 64 -7.20 -7.07 4.29
C ILE A 64 -6.97 -5.57 4.52
N GLN A 65 -8.00 -4.83 4.97
CA GLN A 65 -7.86 -3.41 5.26
C GLN A 65 -6.80 -3.15 6.34
N SER A 66 -6.78 -3.93 7.43
CA SER A 66 -5.78 -3.78 8.47
C SER A 66 -4.35 -3.95 7.93
N ARG A 67 -4.12 -4.94 7.06
CA ARG A 67 -2.80 -5.14 6.43
C ARG A 67 -2.42 -4.01 5.48
N ILE A 68 -3.40 -3.47 4.74
CA ILE A 68 -3.22 -2.28 3.92
C ILE A 68 -2.84 -1.08 4.80
N ASP A 69 -3.54 -0.88 5.92
CA ASP A 69 -3.31 0.24 6.82
C ASP A 69 -1.93 0.14 7.50
N ASP A 70 -1.49 -1.07 7.87
CA ASP A 70 -0.13 -1.33 8.36
C ASP A 70 0.93 -0.88 7.33
N ASN A 71 0.73 -1.22 6.05
CA ASN A 71 1.61 -0.82 4.96
C ASN A 71 1.58 0.69 4.72
N ILE A 72 0.38 1.32 4.74
CA ILE A 72 0.24 2.77 4.61
C ILE A 72 1.01 3.49 5.72
N ASN A 73 0.95 2.99 6.96
CA ASN A 73 1.67 3.60 8.09
C ASN A 73 3.19 3.59 7.92
N ARG A 74 3.75 2.65 7.15
CA ARG A 74 5.19 2.59 6.82
C ARG A 74 5.58 3.51 5.66
N LEU A 75 4.61 3.90 4.85
CA LEU A 75 4.80 4.74 3.65
C LEU A 75 4.53 6.23 3.90
N ARG A 76 4.05 6.59 5.09
CA ARG A 76 3.86 7.98 5.54
C ARG A 76 5.17 8.65 5.94
#